data_AF-K9U7D0-F1
#
_entry.id   AF-K9U7D0-F1
#
_cell.length_a   1.000
_cell.length_b   1.000
_cell.length_c   1.000
_cell.angle_alpha   90.00
_cell.angle_beta   90.00
_cell.angle_gamma   90.00
#
_symmetry.space_group_name_H-M   'P 1'
#
loop_
_entity.id
_entity.type
_entity.pdbx_description
1 polymer ?
#
loop_
_entity_poly.entity_id
_entity_poly.type
_entity_poly.pdbx_seq_one_letter_code
_entity_poly.pdbx_strand_id
1 'polypeptide(L)'
;MEYQLQVKHNINTLKHDLPTLFERDISYDIYTQNIYFQDPVNKFKYKFNYRIIFWTLRFHAKLFFTEIYFDVHDVHQKDEQTILATWTVRGVLRVPWKAKVFFNGYSNYKLNDNGLIYEHIDTWDRSPKEILQQFFRKR
;
A
#
# COMPACT_ATOMS: atom_id res chain seq x y z
N MET A 1 -28.02 -3.52 1.78
CA MET A 1 -27.51 -4.24 2.96
C MET A 1 -26.23 -5.02 2.62
N GLU A 2 -26.23 -5.80 1.54
CA GLU A 2 -25.04 -6.55 1.07
C GLU A 2 -23.83 -5.65 0.75
N TYR A 3 -24.05 -4.52 0.05
CA TYR A 3 -22.99 -3.55 -0.24
C TYR A 3 -22.20 -3.12 1.01
N GLN A 4 -22.92 -2.67 2.04
CA GLN A 4 -22.31 -2.17 3.28
C GLN A 4 -21.60 -3.28 4.06
N LEU A 5 -22.06 -4.53 3.95
CA LEU A 5 -21.34 -5.68 4.50
C LEU A 5 -20.03 -5.93 3.74
N GLN A 6 -20.05 -5.83 2.42
CA GLN A 6 -18.85 -5.93 1.59
C GLN A 6 -17.85 -4.82 1.90
N VAL A 7 -18.30 -3.57 2.07
CA VAL A 7 -17.39 -2.46 2.44
C VAL A 7 -16.73 -2.72 3.80
N LYS A 8 -17.49 -3.17 4.80
CA LYS A 8 -16.93 -3.52 6.11
C LYS A 8 -15.92 -4.67 6.00
N HIS A 9 -16.22 -5.69 5.20
CA HIS A 9 -15.28 -6.77 4.89
C HIS A 9 -13.98 -6.22 4.29
N ASN A 10 -14.07 -5.39 3.26
CA ASN A 10 -12.90 -4.77 2.63
C ASN A 10 -12.04 -3.97 3.62
N ILE A 11 -12.67 -3.15 4.47
CA ILE A 11 -11.96 -2.37 5.50
C ILE A 11 -11.21 -3.30 6.46
N ASN A 12 -11.85 -4.37 6.92
CA ASN A 12 -11.22 -5.34 7.81
C ASN A 12 -10.06 -6.07 7.14
N THR A 13 -10.23 -6.48 5.87
CA THR A 13 -9.17 -7.10 5.07
C THR A 13 -7.99 -6.15 4.91
N LEU A 14 -8.22 -4.88 4.56
CA LEU A 14 -7.15 -3.88 4.46
C LEU A 14 -6.43 -3.65 5.80
N LYS A 15 -7.17 -3.57 6.91
CA LYS A 15 -6.58 -3.45 8.26
C LYS A 15 -5.72 -4.65 8.64
N HIS A 16 -6.05 -5.84 8.16
CA HIS A 16 -5.28 -7.06 8.42
C HIS A 16 -4.05 -7.19 7.52
N ASP A 17 -4.23 -6.92 6.22
CA ASP A 17 -3.24 -7.22 5.19
C ASP A 17 -2.15 -6.15 5.12
N LEU A 18 -2.53 -4.87 5.12
CA LEU A 18 -1.60 -3.75 4.92
C LEU A 18 -0.45 -3.73 5.93
N PRO A 19 -0.65 -3.93 7.25
CA PRO A 19 0.46 -3.92 8.22
C PRO A 19 1.54 -4.97 7.95
N THR A 20 1.17 -6.06 7.27
CA THR A 20 2.07 -7.19 6.99
C THR A 20 2.43 -7.32 5.51
N LEU A 21 2.17 -6.29 4.69
CA LEU A 21 2.30 -6.37 3.24
C LEU A 21 3.73 -6.66 2.76
N PHE A 22 4.76 -6.34 3.56
CA PHE A 22 6.16 -6.66 3.26
C PHE A 22 6.55 -8.10 3.67
N GLU A 23 5.73 -8.77 4.46
CA GLU A 23 5.99 -10.10 5.03
C GLU A 23 5.10 -11.18 4.42
N ARG A 24 3.84 -10.86 4.10
CA ARG A 24 2.80 -11.82 3.71
C ARG A 24 2.03 -11.40 2.45
N ASP A 25 1.59 -12.42 1.73
CA ASP A 25 0.31 -12.47 0.98
C ASP A 25 -0.75 -11.42 1.32
N ILE A 26 -1.23 -10.56 0.42
CA ILE A 26 -2.51 -9.85 0.65
C ILE A 26 -3.67 -10.64 0.03
N SER A 27 -4.88 -10.38 0.50
CA SER A 27 -6.10 -10.99 0.00
C SER A 27 -6.56 -10.30 -1.29
N TYR A 28 -6.90 -11.08 -2.31
CA TYR A 28 -7.21 -10.54 -3.65
C TYR A 28 -8.70 -10.59 -4.03
N ASP A 29 -9.55 -11.13 -3.16
CA ASP A 29 -11.00 -11.26 -3.34
C ASP A 29 -11.72 -9.91 -3.29
N ILE A 30 -11.19 -8.95 -2.54
CA ILE A 30 -11.79 -7.61 -2.38
C ILE A 30 -11.59 -6.68 -3.59
N TYR A 31 -10.80 -7.11 -4.58
CA TYR A 31 -10.45 -6.30 -5.77
C TYR A 31 -11.14 -6.81 -7.03
N THR A 32 -11.42 -5.94 -8.01
CA THR A 32 -11.93 -6.35 -9.32
C THR A 32 -10.81 -6.95 -10.20
N GLN A 33 -11.19 -7.71 -11.24
CA GLN A 33 -10.21 -8.24 -12.20
C GLN A 33 -9.49 -7.14 -12.99
N ASN A 34 -10.16 -6.02 -13.23
CA ASN A 34 -9.68 -4.88 -14.03
C ASN A 34 -9.15 -3.72 -13.17
N ILE A 35 -8.75 -3.99 -11.92
CA ILE A 35 -8.26 -2.96 -10.98
C ILE A 35 -7.21 -2.07 -11.61
N TYR A 36 -7.33 -0.76 -11.39
CA TYR A 36 -6.33 0.23 -11.71
C TYR A 36 -5.50 0.54 -10.47
N PHE A 37 -4.18 0.58 -10.62
CA PHE A 37 -3.26 1.00 -9.57
C PHE A 37 -2.39 2.15 -10.03
N GLN A 38 -2.16 3.10 -9.14
CA GLN A 38 -1.21 4.18 -9.32
C GLN A 38 -0.55 4.55 -7.99
N ASP A 39 0.77 4.70 -8.03
CA ASP A 39 1.54 5.36 -6.98
C ASP A 39 2.46 6.43 -7.66
N PRO A 40 3.30 7.16 -6.92
CA PRO A 40 4.21 8.15 -7.51
C PRO A 40 5.27 7.62 -8.49
N VAL A 41 5.47 6.31 -8.59
CA VAL A 41 6.50 5.65 -9.42
C VAL A 41 5.95 4.58 -10.37
N ASN A 42 4.72 4.10 -10.17
CA ASN A 42 4.08 3.00 -10.89
C ASN A 42 2.67 3.36 -11.34
N LYS A 43 2.27 2.87 -12.51
CA LYS A 43 0.89 2.90 -13.00
C LYS A 43 0.61 1.67 -13.84
N PHE A 44 -0.40 0.89 -13.47
CA PHE A 44 -0.78 -0.30 -14.22
C PHE A 44 -2.25 -0.66 -14.01
N LYS A 45 -2.72 -1.66 -14.75
CA LYS A 45 -4.07 -2.20 -14.66
C LYS A 45 -4.04 -3.73 -14.56
N TYR A 46 -5.14 -4.31 -14.11
CA TYR A 46 -5.43 -5.73 -13.95
C TYR A 46 -4.88 -6.37 -12.68
N LYS A 47 -5.69 -7.25 -12.10
CA LYS A 47 -5.41 -7.97 -10.85
C LYS A 47 -4.13 -8.82 -10.94
N PHE A 48 -3.82 -9.36 -12.12
CA PHE A 48 -2.57 -10.10 -12.34
C PHE A 48 -1.33 -9.23 -12.09
N ASN A 49 -1.27 -8.04 -12.69
CA ASN A 49 -0.17 -7.09 -12.47
C ASN A 49 -0.13 -6.60 -11.02
N TYR A 50 -1.31 -6.44 -10.40
CA TYR A 50 -1.42 -6.09 -8.99
C TYR A 50 -0.73 -7.10 -8.07
N ARG A 51 -0.97 -8.41 -8.29
CA ARG A 51 -0.27 -9.49 -7.57
C ARG A 51 1.24 -9.45 -7.76
N ILE A 52 1.69 -9.20 -8.99
CA ILE A 52 3.12 -9.12 -9.31
C ILE A 52 3.77 -7.97 -8.54
N ILE A 53 3.12 -6.81 -8.44
CA ILE A 53 3.69 -5.68 -7.71
C ILE A 53 3.82 -5.95 -6.22
N PHE A 54 2.81 -6.50 -5.55
CA PHE A 54 2.94 -6.85 -4.12
C PHE A 54 4.00 -7.92 -3.88
N TRP A 55 4.10 -8.93 -4.76
CA TRP A 55 5.19 -9.90 -4.71
C TRP A 55 6.57 -9.24 -4.89
N THR A 56 6.70 -8.36 -5.88
CA THR A 56 7.93 -7.63 -6.19
C THR A 56 8.34 -6.77 -5.01
N LEU A 57 7.39 -6.05 -4.41
CA LEU A 57 7.61 -5.20 -3.25
C LEU A 57 8.12 -6.02 -2.06
N ARG A 58 7.51 -7.17 -1.75
CA ARG A 58 8.00 -8.10 -0.71
C ARG A 58 9.40 -8.63 -0.99
N PHE A 59 9.66 -9.02 -2.23
CA PHE A 59 10.98 -9.51 -2.64
C PHE A 59 12.06 -8.42 -2.44
N HIS A 60 11.80 -7.20 -2.89
CA HIS A 60 12.71 -6.06 -2.75
C HIS A 60 12.89 -5.65 -1.28
N ALA A 61 11.82 -5.64 -0.49
CA ALA A 61 11.86 -5.42 0.95
C ALA A 61 12.85 -6.38 1.64
N LYS A 62 12.72 -7.69 1.38
CA LYS A 62 13.61 -8.72 1.92
C LYS A 62 15.06 -8.59 1.44
N LEU A 63 15.27 -8.13 0.21
CA LEU A 63 16.59 -7.99 -0.39
C LEU A 63 17.33 -6.75 0.14
N PHE A 64 16.66 -5.60 0.24
CA PHE A 64 17.32 -4.31 0.46
C PHE A 64 17.22 -3.77 1.89
N PHE A 65 16.32 -4.30 2.72
CA PHE A 65 16.10 -3.80 4.08
C PHE A 65 16.50 -4.83 5.14
N THR A 66 17.07 -4.37 6.25
CA THR A 66 17.17 -5.18 7.47
C THR A 66 15.84 -5.19 8.19
N GLU A 67 15.12 -4.07 8.16
CA GLU A 67 13.81 -3.87 8.76
C GLU A 67 13.00 -2.93 7.85
N ILE A 68 11.73 -3.24 7.61
CA ILE A 68 10.81 -2.37 6.88
C ILE A 68 9.38 -2.65 7.34
N TYR A 69 8.61 -1.59 7.55
CA TYR A 69 7.28 -1.63 8.13
C TYR A 69 6.35 -0.72 7.34
N PHE A 70 5.10 -1.16 7.25
CA PHE A 70 3.98 -0.37 6.74
C PHE A 70 3.02 -0.14 7.92
N ASP A 71 3.24 0.94 8.67
CA ASP A 71 2.43 1.24 9.85
C ASP A 71 1.11 1.86 9.39
N VAL A 72 0.01 1.12 9.54
CA VAL A 72 -1.34 1.61 9.24
C VAL A 72 -1.88 2.34 10.46
N HIS A 73 -2.27 3.60 10.28
CA HIS A 73 -2.84 4.42 11.35
C HIS A 73 -4.35 4.31 11.40
N ASP A 74 -4.99 4.33 10.24
CA ASP A 74 -6.44 4.23 10.12
C ASP A 74 -6.86 3.69 8.75
N VAL A 75 -8.00 3.03 8.72
CA VAL A 75 -8.71 2.60 7.51
C VAL A 75 -10.21 2.78 7.76
N HIS A 76 -10.83 3.66 6.99
CA HIS A 76 -12.25 3.96 7.12
C HIS A 76 -12.90 4.25 5.77
N GLN A 77 -14.22 4.11 5.72
CA GLN A 77 -15.01 4.56 4.58
C GLN A 77 -15.09 6.10 4.62
N LYS A 78 -14.48 6.76 3.62
CA LYS A 78 -14.44 8.21 3.50
C LYS A 78 -15.74 8.77 2.94
N ASP A 79 -16.30 8.08 1.96
CA ASP A 79 -17.60 8.36 1.33
C ASP A 79 -18.24 7.06 0.83
N GLU A 80 -19.41 7.14 0.22
CA GLU A 80 -20.18 5.96 -0.21
C GLU A 80 -19.35 4.96 -1.01
N GLN A 81 -18.44 5.43 -1.86
CA GLN A 81 -17.68 4.61 -2.80
C GLN A 81 -16.17 4.64 -2.58
N THR A 82 -15.68 5.22 -1.49
CA THR A 82 -14.23 5.37 -1.23
C THR A 82 -13.85 4.91 0.17
N ILE A 83 -12.86 4.02 0.24
CA ILE A 83 -12.14 3.70 1.49
C ILE A 83 -10.82 4.49 1.48
N LEU A 84 -10.51 5.14 2.59
CA LEU A 84 -9.22 5.81 2.81
C LEU A 84 -8.41 5.01 3.83
N ALA A 85 -7.13 4.77 3.52
CA ALA A 85 -6.16 4.29 4.49
C ALA A 85 -5.04 5.31 4.65
N THR A 86 -4.64 5.61 5.88
CA THR A 86 -3.48 6.48 6.19
C THR A 86 -2.38 5.67 6.84
N TRP A 87 -1.13 5.88 6.42
CA TRP A 87 -0.03 5.02 6.80
C TRP A 87 1.32 5.72 6.79
N THR A 88 2.31 5.07 7.40
CA THR A 88 3.72 5.45 7.35
C THR A 88 4.57 4.27 6.91
N VAL A 89 5.47 4.49 5.95
CA VAL A 89 6.54 3.54 5.65
C VAL A 89 7.79 3.95 6.40
N ARG A 90 8.34 3.02 7.17
CA ARG A 90 9.64 3.19 7.84
C ARG A 90 10.50 1.95 7.68
N GLY A 91 11.81 2.14 7.63
CA GLY A 91 12.73 1.01 7.50
C GLY A 91 14.19 1.41 7.54
N VAL A 92 15.06 0.40 7.56
CA VAL A 92 16.52 0.52 7.58
C VAL A 92 17.09 -0.32 6.44
N LEU A 93 17.88 0.32 5.59
CA LEU A 93 18.54 -0.33 4.46
C LEU A 93 19.69 -1.22 4.93
N ARG A 94 19.91 -2.30 4.20
CA ARG A 94 21.04 -3.23 4.35
C ARG A 94 22.33 -2.64 3.76
N VAL A 95 22.77 -1.51 4.29
CA VAL A 95 24.01 -0.80 3.93
C VAL A 95 24.82 -0.45 5.19
N PRO A 96 26.16 -0.32 5.12
CA PRO A 96 27.01 -0.13 6.31
C PRO A 96 26.65 1.08 7.19
N TRP A 97 26.15 2.16 6.59
CA TRP A 97 25.79 3.40 7.30
C TRP A 97 24.34 3.42 7.83
N LYS A 98 23.61 2.30 7.77
CA LYS A 98 22.24 2.13 8.31
C LYS A 98 21.28 3.25 7.87
N ALA A 99 21.29 3.55 6.57
CA ALA A 99 20.35 4.49 5.95
C ALA A 99 18.91 4.15 6.33
N LYS A 100 18.12 5.16 6.68
CA LYS A 100 16.70 4.99 7.05
C LYS A 100 15.79 5.54 5.97
N VAL A 101 14.65 4.88 5.80
CA VAL A 101 13.51 5.42 5.07
C VAL A 101 12.42 5.79 6.07
N PHE A 102 11.80 6.95 5.88
CA PHE A 102 10.61 7.38 6.59
C PHE A 102 9.78 8.31 5.72
N PHE A 103 8.54 7.95 5.44
CA PHE A 103 7.58 8.82 4.77
C PHE A 103 6.15 8.42 5.08
N ASN A 104 5.24 9.38 4.98
CA ASN A 104 3.82 9.15 5.20
C ASN A 104 3.11 9.05 3.86
N GLY A 105 1.93 8.46 3.88
CA GLY A 105 1.08 8.42 2.72
C GLY A 105 -0.36 8.11 3.08
N TYR A 106 -1.18 8.12 2.03
CA TYR A 106 -2.53 7.63 2.10
C TYR A 106 -2.90 6.91 0.80
N SER A 107 -3.80 5.94 0.94
CA SER A 107 -4.34 5.14 -0.15
C SER A 107 -5.83 5.44 -0.29
N ASN A 108 -6.29 5.79 -1.49
CA ASN A 108 -7.71 5.82 -1.82
C ASN A 108 -8.07 4.54 -2.58
N TYR A 109 -9.10 3.84 -2.12
CA TYR A 109 -9.67 2.68 -2.76
C TYR A 109 -11.09 3.00 -3.22
N LYS A 110 -11.32 3.09 -4.54
CA LYS A 110 -12.67 3.27 -5.07
C LYS A 110 -13.37 1.94 -5.30
N LEU A 111 -14.65 1.93 -4.98
CA LEU A 111 -15.53 0.77 -4.97
C LEU A 111 -16.51 0.84 -6.15
N ASN A 112 -16.76 -0.30 -6.79
CA ASN A 112 -17.83 -0.42 -7.77
C ASN A 112 -19.18 -0.69 -7.09
N ASP A 113 -20.24 -0.89 -7.86
CA ASP A 113 -21.60 -1.13 -7.34
C ASP A 113 -21.74 -2.42 -6.50
N ASN A 114 -20.81 -3.37 -6.65
CA ASN A 114 -20.74 -4.59 -5.85
C ASN A 114 -19.90 -4.42 -4.57
N GLY A 115 -19.37 -3.22 -4.32
CA GLY A 115 -18.47 -2.95 -3.22
C GLY A 115 -17.06 -3.53 -3.42
N LEU A 116 -16.66 -3.91 -4.64
CA LEU A 116 -15.30 -4.38 -4.92
C LEU A 116 -14.40 -3.21 -5.32
N ILE A 117 -13.14 -3.25 -4.89
CA ILE A 117 -12.15 -2.21 -5.18
C ILE A 117 -11.69 -2.31 -6.64
N TYR A 118 -11.99 -1.28 -7.43
CA TYR A 118 -11.58 -1.20 -8.84
C TYR A 118 -10.46 -0.19 -9.10
N GLU A 119 -10.16 0.68 -8.14
CA GLU A 119 -9.09 1.68 -8.23
C GLU A 119 -8.37 1.76 -6.88
N HIS A 120 -7.04 1.74 -6.92
CA HIS A 120 -6.17 1.97 -5.78
C HIS A 120 -5.15 3.05 -6.14
N ILE A 121 -5.21 4.19 -5.47
CA ILE A 121 -4.26 5.30 -5.66
C ILE A 121 -3.53 5.58 -4.36
N ASP A 122 -2.20 5.40 -4.39
CA ASP A 122 -1.29 5.78 -3.32
C ASP A 122 -0.74 7.19 -3.56
N THR A 123 -0.75 8.00 -2.50
CA THR A 123 -0.12 9.32 -2.47
C THR A 123 0.88 9.38 -1.33
N TRP A 124 2.08 9.88 -1.61
CA TRP A 124 3.14 10.05 -0.61
C TRP A 124 3.23 11.52 -0.19
N ASP A 125 3.60 11.77 1.06
CA ASP A 125 3.81 13.12 1.60
C ASP A 125 5.05 13.82 1.02
N ARG A 126 5.85 13.10 0.23
CA ARG A 126 7.07 13.57 -0.40
C ARG A 126 7.36 12.81 -1.69
N SER A 127 8.19 13.40 -2.55
CA SER A 127 8.57 12.79 -3.82
C SER A 127 9.50 11.57 -3.65
N PRO A 128 9.55 10.66 -4.64
CA PRO A 128 10.53 9.57 -4.65
C PRO A 128 11.98 10.06 -4.52
N LYS A 129 12.30 11.23 -5.11
CA LYS A 129 13.62 11.85 -5.01
C LYS A 129 13.97 12.21 -3.56
N GLU A 130 13.04 12.79 -2.81
CA GLU A 130 13.24 13.13 -1.40
C GLU A 130 13.38 11.88 -0.52
N ILE A 131 12.69 10.78 -0.86
CA ILE A 131 12.89 9.48 -0.19
C ILE A 131 14.31 8.98 -0.41
N LEU A 132 14.79 8.98 -1.66
CA LEU A 132 16.16 8.53 -1.99
C LEU A 132 17.24 9.37 -1.30
N GLN A 133 17.02 10.68 -1.13
CA GLN A 133 17.95 11.56 -0.41
C GLN A 133 18.14 11.15 1.06
N GLN A 134 17.17 10.49 1.69
CA GLN A 134 17.31 9.99 3.06
C GLN A 134 18.43 8.95 3.19
N PHE A 135 18.82 8.29 2.10
CA PHE A 135 19.84 7.24 2.12
C PHE A 135 21.27 7.78 2.15
N PHE A 136 21.45 9.04 1.77
CA PHE A 136 22.76 9.69 1.65
C PHE A 136 22.95 10.84 2.65
N ARG A 137 21.90 11.21 3.40
CA ARG A 137 22.00 12.17 4.50
C ARG A 137 22.87 11.58 5.60
N LYS A 138 24.12 12.04 5.68
CA LYS A 138 24.96 11.87 6.87
C LYS A 138 24.29 12.60 8.04
N ARG A 139 24.15 11.91 9.17
CA ARG A 139 23.86 12.57 10.45
C ARG A 139 25.06 13.40 10.86
#